data_AF-A0A1F6EI16-F1
#
_entry.id   AF-A0A1F6EI16-F1
#
_cell.length_a   1.000
_cell.length_b   1.000
_cell.length_c   1.000
_cell.angle_alpha   90.00
_cell.angle_beta   90.00
_cell.angle_gamma   90.00
#
_symmetry.space_group_name_H-M   'P 1'
#
loop_
_entity.id
_entity.type
_entity.pdbx_description
1 polymer ?
#
loop_
_entity_poly.entity_id
_entity_poly.type
_entity_poly.pdbx_seq_one_letter_code
_entity_poly.pdbx_strand_id
1 'polypeptide(L)'
;MSPYFTRQINAPEKQAFWTLSALLLCAVFLYVYFVQSAIHTIVRRTDIIEQTKNSGVTLAELEAEHNKLRTLLTYDYARARGFDEATEQAFAKRARLAQNSTDAF
;
A
#
# COMPACT_ATOMS: atom_id res chain seq x y z
N MET A 1 -40.56 59.62 17.85
CA MET A 1 -39.23 59.45 18.48
C MET A 1 -39.27 58.13 19.24
N SER A 2 -38.74 57.06 18.64
CA SER A 2 -38.84 55.71 19.20
C SER A 2 -37.84 55.55 20.35
N PRO A 3 -38.25 55.14 21.56
CA PRO A 3 -37.31 54.88 22.63
C PRO A 3 -36.56 53.59 22.32
N TYR A 4 -35.28 53.68 22.00
CA TYR A 4 -34.38 52.54 21.98
C TYR A 4 -34.30 51.99 23.41
N PHE A 5 -35.09 50.94 23.67
CA PHE A 5 -35.03 50.21 24.92
C PHE A 5 -33.73 49.40 24.93
N THR A 6 -32.66 49.97 25.48
CA THR A 6 -31.46 49.21 25.82
C THR A 6 -31.80 48.27 26.97
N ARG A 7 -32.34 47.09 26.64
CA ARG A 7 -32.57 46.00 27.58
C ARG A 7 -31.21 45.56 28.12
N GLN A 8 -30.99 45.72 29.42
CA GLN A 8 -29.79 45.18 30.06
C GLN A 8 -29.82 43.66 29.92
N ILE A 9 -28.76 43.11 29.30
CA ILE A 9 -28.62 41.68 29.08
C ILE A 9 -28.34 41.04 30.44
N ASN A 10 -29.23 40.15 30.87
CA ASN A 10 -29.02 39.41 32.12
C ASN A 10 -27.85 38.43 31.97
N ALA A 11 -27.10 38.20 33.05
CA ALA A 11 -25.98 37.25 33.09
C ALA A 11 -26.28 35.88 32.42
N PRO A 12 -27.45 35.23 32.63
CA PRO A 12 -27.80 33.99 31.94
C PRO A 12 -27.97 34.14 30.42
N GLU A 13 -28.53 35.25 29.93
CA GLU A 13 -28.70 35.50 28.49
C GLU A 13 -27.33 35.65 27.80
N LYS A 14 -26.38 36.30 28.46
CA LYS A 14 -24.99 36.42 27.98
C LYS A 14 -24.29 35.06 27.93
N GLN A 15 -24.47 34.23 28.96
CA GLN A 15 -23.89 32.88 28.99
C GLN A 15 -24.47 32.00 27.87
N ALA A 16 -25.79 32.04 27.66
CA ALA A 16 -26.45 31.30 26.60
C ALA A 16 -25.97 31.71 25.20
N PHE A 17 -25.71 33.01 24.98
CA PHE A 17 -25.18 33.49 23.71
C PHE A 17 -23.76 32.96 23.43
N TRP A 18 -22.90 32.94 24.45
CA TRP A 18 -21.54 32.41 24.32
C TRP A 18 -21.52 30.89 24.11
N THR A 19 -22.39 30.14 24.80
CA THR A 19 -22.48 28.69 24.62
C THR A 19 -23.00 28.33 23.23
N LEU A 20 -24.03 29.03 22.73
CA LEU A 20 -24.53 28.86 21.36
C LEU A 20 -23.46 29.20 20.32
N SER A 21 -22.73 30.30 20.52
CA SER A 21 -21.64 30.69 19.61
C SER A 21 -20.52 29.65 19.60
N ALA A 22 -20.13 29.13 20.77
CA ALA A 22 -19.12 28.09 20.89
C ALA A 22 -19.59 26.77 20.24
N LEU A 23 -20.85 26.39 20.44
CA LEU A 23 -21.45 25.21 19.82
C LEU A 23 -21.43 25.33 18.29
N LEU A 24 -21.81 26.50 17.77
CA LEU A 24 -21.82 26.76 16.34
C LEU A 24 -20.41 26.69 15.74
N LEU A 25 -19.42 27.28 16.40
CA LEU A 25 -18.01 27.17 15.98
C LEU A 25 -17.52 25.72 16.03
N CYS A 26 -17.88 24.97 17.07
CA CYS A 26 -17.53 23.56 17.18
C CYS A 26 -18.15 22.73 16.04
N ALA A 27 -19.41 22.98 15.71
CA ALA A 27 -20.09 22.32 14.59
C ALA A 27 -19.42 22.63 13.25
N VAL A 28 -19.05 23.89 13.00
CA VAL A 28 -18.32 24.29 11.78
C VAL A 28 -16.95 23.60 11.73
N PHE A 29 -16.22 23.57 12.83
CA PHE A 29 -14.91 22.92 12.90
C PHE A 29 -15.01 21.42 12.60
N LEU A 30 -15.97 20.74 13.24
CA LEU A 30 -16.23 19.33 12.98
C LEU A 30 -16.60 19.09 11.52
N TYR A 31 -17.46 19.93 10.94
CA TYR A 31 -17.85 19.82 9.54
C TYR A 31 -16.63 19.87 8.60
N VAL A 32 -15.78 20.89 8.75
CA VAL A 32 -14.56 21.03 7.93
C VAL A 32 -13.62 19.83 8.13
N TYR A 33 -13.44 19.38 9.38
CA TYR A 33 -12.63 18.22 9.70
C TYR A 33 -13.14 16.94 9.02
N PHE A 34 -14.45 16.67 9.10
CA PHE A 34 -15.05 15.49 8.47
C PHE A 34 -14.94 15.54 6.94
N VAL A 35 -15.13 16.71 6.33
CA VAL A 35 -14.96 16.87 4.88
C VAL A 35 -13.52 16.58 4.46
N GLN A 36 -12.52 17.15 5.15
CA GLN A 36 -11.11 16.88 4.85
C GLN A 36 -10.74 15.40 5.05
N SER A 37 -11.23 14.79 6.13
CA SER A 37 -11.00 13.37 6.40
C SER A 37 -11.60 12.47 5.30
N ALA A 38 -12.82 12.79 4.84
CA ALA A 38 -13.45 12.09 3.74
C ALA A 38 -12.64 12.22 2.44
N ILE A 39 -12.18 13.44 2.10
CA ILE A 39 -11.33 13.69 0.92
C ILE A 39 -10.04 12.88 1.00
N HIS A 40 -9.32 12.95 2.13
CA HIS A 40 -8.07 12.18 2.30
C HIS A 40 -8.28 10.67 2.19
N THR A 41 -9.40 10.16 2.69
CA THR A 41 -9.74 8.74 2.60
C THR A 41 -10.00 8.33 1.16
N ILE A 42 -10.71 9.16 0.40
CA ILE A 42 -10.99 8.91 -1.02
C ILE A 42 -9.69 8.95 -1.83
N VAL A 43 -8.87 10.00 -1.65
CA VAL A 43 -7.60 10.15 -2.38
C VAL A 43 -6.67 8.96 -2.09
N ARG A 44 -6.49 8.56 -0.82
CA ARG A 44 -5.66 7.40 -0.49
C ARG A 44 -6.16 6.12 -1.15
N ARG A 45 -7.49 5.91 -1.22
CA ARG A 45 -8.04 4.73 -1.90
C ARG A 45 -7.74 4.77 -3.40
N THR A 46 -7.87 5.93 -4.03
CA THR A 46 -7.53 6.11 -5.44
C THR A 46 -6.06 5.82 -5.71
N ASP A 47 -5.15 6.36 -4.90
CA ASP A 47 -3.71 6.13 -5.05
C ASP A 47 -3.35 4.64 -4.91
N ILE A 48 -3.97 3.94 -3.95
CA ILE A 48 -3.78 2.49 -3.76
C ILE A 48 -4.28 1.71 -4.98
N ILE A 49 -5.42 2.09 -5.56
CA ILE A 49 -5.96 1.45 -6.76
C ILE A 49 -4.99 1.65 -7.94
N GLU A 50 -4.47 2.85 -8.12
CA GLU A 50 -3.52 3.15 -9.19
C GLU A 50 -2.19 2.39 -9.02
N GLN A 51 -1.64 2.34 -7.80
CA GLN A 51 -0.44 1.56 -7.51
C GLN A 51 -0.65 0.06 -7.73
N THR A 52 -1.83 -0.46 -7.36
CA THR A 52 -2.20 -1.86 -7.57
C THR A 52 -2.32 -2.17 -9.06
N LYS A 53 -2.94 -1.27 -9.83
CA LYS A 53 -3.05 -1.39 -11.30
C LYS A 53 -1.68 -1.40 -11.96
N ASN A 54 -0.79 -0.46 -11.59
CA ASN A 54 0.56 -0.41 -12.15
C ASN A 54 1.37 -1.67 -11.81
N SER A 55 1.30 -2.12 -10.56
CA SER A 55 1.95 -3.38 -10.14
C SER A 55 1.40 -4.58 -10.94
N GLY A 56 0.09 -4.63 -11.18
CA GLY A 56 -0.54 -5.68 -11.98
C GLY A 56 -0.06 -5.69 -13.44
N VAL A 57 0.12 -4.51 -14.06
CA VAL A 57 0.69 -4.39 -15.40
C VAL A 57 2.13 -4.90 -15.44
N THR A 58 2.97 -4.49 -14.48
CA THR A 58 4.35 -4.98 -14.42
C THR A 58 4.44 -6.49 -14.18
N LEU A 59 3.52 -7.06 -13.40
CA LEU A 59 3.46 -8.50 -13.17
C LEU A 59 3.05 -9.24 -14.46
N ALA A 60 2.04 -8.73 -15.17
CA ALA A 60 1.59 -9.32 -16.42
C ALA A 60 2.67 -9.27 -17.51
N GLU A 61 3.44 -8.18 -17.59
CA GLU A 61 4.60 -8.07 -18.48
C GLU A 61 5.67 -9.11 -18.13
N LEU A 62 5.99 -9.25 -16.84
CA LEU A 62 6.98 -10.21 -16.37
C LEU A 62 6.54 -11.67 -16.61
N GLU A 63 5.25 -11.96 -16.40
CA GLU A 63 4.66 -13.28 -16.71
C GLU A 63 4.71 -13.56 -18.22
N ALA A 64 4.42 -12.58 -19.06
CA ALA A 64 4.51 -12.72 -20.51
C ALA A 64 5.96 -12.97 -20.96
N GLU A 65 6.94 -12.25 -20.38
CA GLU A 65 8.37 -12.46 -20.65
C GLU A 65 8.82 -13.85 -20.19
N HIS A 66 8.45 -14.25 -18.97
CA HIS A 66 8.78 -15.57 -18.44
C HIS A 66 8.18 -16.70 -19.28
N ASN A 67 6.92 -16.55 -19.71
CA ASN A 67 6.26 -17.52 -20.56
C ASN A 67 6.96 -17.62 -21.93
N LYS A 68 7.33 -16.47 -22.52
CA LYS A 68 8.12 -16.43 -23.76
C LYS A 68 9.48 -17.12 -23.62
N LEU A 69 10.20 -16.88 -22.52
CA LEU A 69 11.47 -17.55 -22.23
C LEU A 69 11.29 -19.06 -22.06
N ARG A 70 10.24 -19.49 -21.36
CA ARG A 70 9.90 -20.92 -21.21
C ARG A 70 9.58 -21.58 -22.54
N THR A 71 8.86 -20.92 -23.44
CA THR A 71 8.61 -21.45 -24.79
C THR A 71 9.89 -21.54 -25.61
N LEU A 72 10.83 -20.59 -25.43
CA LEU A 72 12.13 -20.59 -26.09
C LEU A 72 13.08 -21.68 -25.58
N LEU A 73 12.97 -22.08 -24.30
CA LEU A 73 13.73 -23.17 -23.67
C LEU A 73 13.20 -24.56 -24.07
N THR A 74 13.01 -24.79 -25.37
CA THR A 74 12.67 -26.10 -25.92
C THR A 74 13.96 -26.83 -26.31
N TYR A 75 13.96 -28.18 -26.21
CA TYR A 75 15.09 -29.03 -26.63
C TYR A 75 15.61 -28.70 -28.03
N ASP A 76 14.71 -28.38 -28.97
CA ASP A 76 15.06 -27.98 -30.33
C ASP A 76 15.88 -26.68 -30.39
N TYR A 77 15.62 -25.73 -29.50
CA TYR A 77 16.39 -24.49 -29.41
C TYR A 77 17.78 -24.72 -28.80
N ALA A 78 17.88 -25.59 -27.80
CA ALA A 78 19.16 -25.98 -27.21
C ALA A 78 20.04 -26.71 -28.26
N ARG A 79 19.44 -27.62 -29.02
CA ARG A 79 20.11 -28.33 -30.12
C ARG A 79 20.54 -27.37 -31.24
N ALA A 80 19.70 -26.39 -31.59
CA ALA A 80 20.03 -25.36 -32.59
C ALA A 80 21.20 -24.44 -32.15
N ARG A 81 21.45 -24.29 -30.84
CA ARG A 81 22.61 -23.57 -30.30
C ARG A 81 23.87 -24.42 -30.13
N GLY A 82 23.85 -25.68 -30.57
CA GLY A 82 24.99 -26.59 -30.50
C GLY A 82 25.18 -27.26 -29.14
N PHE A 83 24.15 -27.26 -28.28
CA PHE A 83 24.16 -28.08 -27.08
C PHE A 83 23.72 -29.51 -27.45
N ASP A 84 24.60 -30.47 -27.18
CA ASP A 84 24.30 -31.91 -27.32
C ASP A 84 23.69 -32.47 -26.03
N GLU A 85 22.89 -33.53 -26.16
CA GLU A 85 22.34 -34.26 -25.02
C GLU A 85 23.48 -34.84 -24.17
N ALA A 86 23.52 -34.45 -22.89
CA ALA A 86 24.50 -34.96 -21.94
C ALA A 86 24.31 -36.48 -21.76
N THR A 87 25.26 -37.25 -22.28
CA THR A 87 25.25 -38.72 -22.26
C THR A 87 25.53 -39.30 -20.87
N GLU A 88 26.11 -38.50 -19.97
CA GLU A 88 26.32 -38.84 -18.56
C GLU A 88 25.68 -37.79 -17.64
N GLN A 89 24.66 -38.19 -16.90
CA GLN A 89 24.06 -37.37 -15.85
C GLN A 89 25.02 -37.30 -14.66
N ALA A 90 25.93 -36.33 -14.66
CA ALA A 90 26.77 -36.04 -13.52
C ALA A 90 25.97 -35.27 -12.45
N PHE A 91 25.39 -36.00 -11.51
CA PHE A 91 24.77 -35.39 -10.32
C PHE A 91 25.85 -34.84 -9.40
N ALA A 92 25.91 -33.52 -9.24
CA ALA A 92 26.76 -32.88 -8.25
C ALA A 92 26.27 -33.24 -6.83
N LYS A 93 26.91 -34.23 -6.21
CA LYS A 93 26.65 -34.61 -4.82
C LYS A 93 27.49 -33.73 -3.89
N ARG A 94 26.84 -33.05 -2.94
CA ARG A 94 27.49 -32.22 -1.93
C ARG A 94 28.46 -33.09 -1.12
N ALA A 95 29.76 -32.81 -1.21
CA ALA A 95 30.77 -33.49 -0.41
C ALA A 95 30.48 -33.21 1.08
N ARG A 96 30.11 -34.24 1.85
CA ARG A 96 30.09 -34.15 3.31
C ARG A 96 31.55 -34.07 3.74
N LEU A 97 31.96 -32.89 4.22
CA LEU A 97 33.20 -32.74 4.98
C LEU A 97 33.13 -33.69 6.16
N ALA A 98 34.05 -34.65 6.20
CA ALA A 98 34.18 -35.59 7.30
C ALA A 98 34.40 -34.78 8.59
N GLN A 99 33.43 -34.87 9.49
CA GLN A 99 33.52 -34.34 10.84
C GLN A 99 34.57 -35.19 11.56
N ASN A 100 35.81 -34.70 11.59
CA ASN A 100 36.91 -35.30 12.34
C ASN A 100 36.46 -35.55 13.78
N SER A 101 36.32 -36.83 14.13
CA SER A 101 36.14 -37.32 15.49
C SER A 101 37.27 -36.77 16.37
N THR A 102 36.93 -35.81 17.21
CA THR A 102 37.77 -35.35 18.31
C THR A 102 37.13 -35.88 19.58
N ASP A 103 37.28 -37.19 19.83
CA ASP A 103 37.02 -37.77 21.15
C ASP A 103 38.35 -38.33 21.66
N ALA A 104 39.15 -37.42 22.22
CA ALA A 104 40.15 -37.77 23.20
C ALA A 104 39.41 -37.92 24.53
N PHE A 105 39.44 -39.12 25.12
CA PHE A 105 39.71 -39.47 26.52
C PHE A 105 39.26 -40.92 26.79
#